data_AF-A0A2V9LB44-F1
#
_entry.id   AF-A0A2V9LB44-F1
#
_cell.length_a   1.000
_cell.length_b   1.000
_cell.length_c   1.000
_cell.angle_alpha   90.00
_cell.angle_beta   90.00
_cell.angle_gamma   90.00
#
_symmetry.space_group_name_H-M   'P 1'
#
loop_
_entity.id
_entity.type
_entity.pdbx_description
1 polymer ?
#
loop_
_entity_poly.entity_id
_entity_poly.type
_entity_poly.pdbx_seq_one_letter_code
_entity_poly.pdbx_strand_id
1 'polypeptide(L)'
;DLIYDTNALVPADLSIAGGAQIARLEREIFNLPTGSQQSGSIIVESDSQSLQGFFLTGDGSTFLDGAEAFTRAYKELYFADILQNPDTSTEIHLMNVKDVPVSVQLSLVGSGGQPLRPALTRVIPARGKIGESVASIFGAGEILSSAHVRAVTANEALAGFTFIRQSDTVFGVNALPSENAASLLYSPQLAAGNFGGLSVGTRINIVNVGDSPATVSVTVLGDGGQVIATPRNPQPALVPAGGHLTLDALSYFGFTSPTVGSVRIVGSGGARLLGNVLFGDGDPTQNRLSFGAALPLSSAGSSAFLFSQVAQALGFYTGVAFFAPEGAELKVEVFREDGSLSGSQTASLVPGGRLVKLLQELIPATRGQVKGFVKVTASKPVIAFELFGATDGKFLSAVPPQSLN
;
A
#
# COMPACT_ATOMS: atom_id res chain seq x y z
N ASP A 1 12.53 17.12 21.62
CA ASP A 1 11.67 18.19 22.12
C ASP A 1 10.69 18.64 21.06
N LEU A 2 9.45 18.14 21.12
CA LEU A 2 8.36 18.67 20.31
C LEU A 2 7.89 19.95 21.02
N ILE A 3 8.34 21.11 20.54
CA ILE A 3 7.83 22.39 21.01
C ILE A 3 6.41 22.50 20.46
N TYR A 4 5.41 22.25 21.30
CA TYR A 4 4.02 22.59 20.99
C TYR A 4 3.93 24.13 20.97
N ASP A 5 3.71 24.70 19.78
CA ASP A 5 3.42 26.12 19.61
C ASP A 5 2.09 26.43 20.33
N THR A 6 2.04 27.57 21.01
CA THR A 6 0.85 28.12 21.66
C THR A 6 -0.38 28.27 20.75
N ASN A 7 -0.21 28.25 19.43
CA ASN A 7 -1.31 28.34 18.45
C ASN A 7 -1.75 26.98 17.86
N ALA A 8 -1.11 25.88 18.27
CA ALA A 8 -1.46 24.55 17.77
C ALA A 8 -2.83 24.08 18.30
N LEU A 9 -3.68 23.57 17.41
CA LEU A 9 -4.97 22.98 17.77
C LEU A 9 -4.77 21.48 18.01
N VAL A 10 -4.56 21.05 19.25
CA VAL A 10 -4.43 19.62 19.59
C VAL A 10 -5.26 19.31 20.86
N PRO A 11 -6.42 18.63 20.74
CA PRO A 11 -7.02 18.10 19.51
C PRO A 11 -7.51 19.21 18.56
N ALA A 12 -7.63 18.87 17.27
CA ALA A 12 -8.29 19.70 16.26
C ALA A 12 -9.67 19.13 15.98
N ASP A 13 -10.71 19.97 16.12
CA ASP A 13 -12.09 19.58 15.81
C ASP A 13 -12.41 19.91 14.34
N LEU A 14 -12.87 18.90 13.59
CA LEU A 14 -13.28 19.03 12.19
C LEU A 14 -14.74 18.58 12.04
N SER A 15 -15.51 19.27 11.21
CA SER A 15 -16.88 18.87 10.85
C SER A 15 -16.93 18.50 9.37
N ILE A 16 -17.40 17.28 9.09
CA ILE A 16 -17.55 16.76 7.73
C ILE A 16 -19.03 16.43 7.54
N ALA A 17 -19.68 17.08 6.57
CA ALA A 17 -21.05 16.77 6.22
C ALA A 17 -21.17 15.35 5.64
N GLY A 18 -22.34 14.73 5.73
CA GLY A 18 -22.59 13.42 5.13
C GLY A 18 -22.33 13.45 3.62
N GLY A 19 -21.45 12.56 3.15
CA GLY A 19 -21.06 12.51 1.73
C GLY A 19 -20.12 13.63 1.29
N ALA A 20 -19.54 14.40 2.21
CA ALA A 20 -18.50 15.40 1.93
C ALA A 20 -17.09 14.85 2.24
N GLN A 21 -16.08 15.64 1.91
CA GLN A 21 -14.67 15.30 2.10
C GLN A 21 -13.88 16.49 2.65
N ILE A 22 -12.94 16.22 3.56
CA ILE A 22 -11.87 17.15 3.94
C ILE A 22 -10.54 16.50 3.56
N ALA A 23 -9.76 17.21 2.74
CA ALA A 23 -8.35 16.91 2.46
C ALA A 23 -7.52 18.14 2.79
N ARG A 24 -6.58 17.99 3.72
CA ARG A 24 -5.73 19.05 4.27
C ARG A 24 -4.36 18.47 4.61
N LEU A 25 -3.34 19.31 4.55
CA LEU A 25 -2.03 18.99 5.10
C LEU A 25 -2.13 18.88 6.63
N GLU A 26 -1.24 18.11 7.23
CA GLU A 26 -1.17 17.92 8.68
C GLU A 26 -1.08 19.26 9.43
N ARG A 27 -0.29 20.20 8.88
CA ARG A 27 -0.09 21.53 9.46
C ARG A 27 -1.34 22.40 9.37
N GLU A 28 -2.18 22.18 8.36
CA GLU A 28 -3.44 22.92 8.21
C GLU A 28 -4.47 22.41 9.22
N ILE A 29 -4.49 21.10 9.48
CA ILE A 29 -5.38 20.48 10.47
C ILE A 29 -5.07 21.00 11.88
N PHE A 30 -3.78 20.99 12.26
CA PHE A 30 -3.35 21.34 13.62
C PHE A 30 -2.91 22.80 13.78
N ASN A 31 -3.09 23.64 12.75
CA ASN A 31 -2.64 25.04 12.71
C ASN A 31 -1.15 25.22 13.11
N LEU A 32 -0.28 24.43 12.49
CA LEU A 32 1.16 24.40 12.80
C LEU A 32 1.93 25.38 11.89
N PRO A 33 2.97 26.06 12.41
CA PRO A 33 3.77 26.99 11.61
C PRO A 33 4.45 26.34 10.41
N THR A 34 4.57 27.11 9.32
CA THR A 34 5.34 26.68 8.14
C THR A 34 6.79 26.38 8.53
N GLY A 35 7.27 25.18 8.21
CA GLY A 35 8.64 24.75 8.49
C GLY A 35 8.85 24.11 9.86
N SER A 36 7.81 23.97 10.70
CA SER A 36 7.90 23.17 11.92
C SER A 36 8.28 21.73 11.57
N GLN A 37 9.29 21.16 12.24
CA GLN A 37 9.55 19.73 12.13
C GLN A 37 8.47 18.98 12.92
N GLN A 38 7.76 18.10 12.23
CA GLN A 38 6.67 17.33 12.84
C GLN A 38 7.04 15.86 12.90
N SER A 39 6.86 15.27 14.07
CA SER A 39 6.91 13.83 14.25
C SER A 39 5.86 13.42 15.26
N GLY A 40 4.91 12.62 14.80
CA GLY A 40 3.84 12.11 15.64
C GLY A 40 3.06 11.03 14.93
N SER A 41 1.95 10.65 15.54
CA SER A 41 0.90 9.84 14.94
C SER A 41 -0.40 10.61 15.04
N ILE A 42 -1.32 10.37 14.10
CA ILE A 42 -2.64 10.99 14.10
C ILE A 42 -3.66 9.90 14.44
N ILE A 43 -4.51 10.18 15.43
CA ILE A 43 -5.74 9.42 15.67
C ILE A 43 -6.89 10.34 15.30
N VAL A 44 -7.82 9.82 14.52
CA VAL A 44 -9.07 10.49 14.20
C VAL A 44 -10.17 9.75 14.92
N GLU A 45 -10.89 10.46 15.77
CA GLU A 45 -12.07 9.95 16.48
C GLU A 45 -13.31 10.60 15.86
N SER A 46 -14.35 9.81 15.61
CA SER A 46 -15.60 10.28 15.02
C SER A 46 -16.78 9.62 15.73
N ASP A 47 -17.86 10.37 15.85
CA ASP A 47 -19.18 9.88 16.24
C ASP A 47 -19.87 9.05 15.12
N SER A 48 -19.31 9.07 13.90
CA SER A 48 -19.75 8.28 12.77
C SER A 48 -18.81 7.11 12.47
N GLN A 49 -19.37 5.90 12.39
CA GLN A 49 -18.62 4.71 11.97
C GLN A 49 -18.34 4.66 10.46
N SER A 50 -18.93 5.59 9.68
CA SER A 50 -18.77 5.64 8.23
C SER A 50 -17.61 6.53 7.78
N LEU A 51 -16.87 7.15 8.70
CA LEU A 51 -15.70 7.95 8.37
C LEU A 51 -14.62 7.05 7.75
N GLN A 52 -14.14 7.45 6.58
CA GLN A 52 -13.02 6.82 5.88
C GLN A 52 -11.87 7.83 5.81
N GLY A 53 -10.66 7.32 5.69
CA GLY A 53 -9.48 8.16 5.60
C GLY A 53 -8.33 7.47 4.90
N PHE A 54 -7.46 8.29 4.34
CA PHE A 54 -6.16 7.91 3.82
C PHE A 54 -5.17 9.04 4.15
N PHE A 55 -3.89 8.76 4.02
CA PHE A 55 -2.84 9.76 4.16
C PHE A 55 -1.81 9.56 3.06
N LEU A 56 -1.15 10.66 2.69
CA LEU A 56 0.06 10.64 1.87
C LEU A 56 1.20 11.26 2.69
N THR A 57 2.41 10.78 2.46
CA THR A 57 3.63 11.29 3.05
C THR A 57 4.68 11.47 1.96
N GLY A 58 5.34 12.62 1.95
CA GLY A 58 6.20 13.03 0.86
C GLY A 58 6.45 14.52 0.85
N ASP A 59 7.17 15.01 -0.16
CA ASP A 59 7.34 16.44 -0.40
C ASP A 59 6.27 17.01 -1.36
N GLY A 60 5.47 16.13 -2.00
CA GLY A 60 4.44 16.50 -2.96
C GLY A 60 4.98 16.98 -4.30
N SER A 61 6.29 16.86 -4.54
CA SER A 61 6.94 17.30 -5.78
C SER A 61 7.88 16.27 -6.39
N THR A 62 8.71 15.63 -5.57
CA THR A 62 9.71 14.65 -5.97
C THR A 62 9.23 13.24 -5.63
N PHE A 63 8.70 13.06 -4.42
CA PHE A 63 8.21 11.77 -3.95
C PHE A 63 6.96 11.93 -3.10
N LEU A 64 6.04 10.99 -3.26
CA LEU A 64 4.78 10.95 -2.54
C LEU A 64 4.29 9.52 -2.54
N ASP A 65 4.04 8.94 -1.38
CA ASP A 65 3.29 7.69 -1.29
C ASP A 65 2.51 7.61 0.02
N GLY A 66 1.63 6.63 0.18
CA GLY A 66 0.79 6.57 1.37
C GLY A 66 -0.04 5.32 1.48
N ALA A 67 -1.07 5.39 2.32
CA ALA A 67 -1.97 4.29 2.56
C ALA A 67 -3.32 4.77 3.12
N GLU A 68 -4.28 3.87 3.19
CA GLU A 68 -5.50 4.04 3.98
C GLU A 68 -5.21 4.16 5.47
N ALA A 69 -6.08 4.84 6.21
CA ALA A 69 -5.99 4.91 7.66
C ALA A 69 -6.39 3.56 8.29
N PHE A 70 -5.66 3.17 9.34
CA PHE A 70 -6.06 2.04 10.16
C PHE A 70 -7.38 2.35 10.89
N THR A 71 -8.38 1.49 10.73
CA THR A 71 -9.68 1.59 11.42
C THR A 71 -9.76 0.73 12.68
N ARG A 72 -8.76 -0.13 12.90
CA ARG A 72 -8.61 -0.93 14.12
C ARG A 72 -7.14 -1.20 14.42
N ALA A 73 -6.88 -1.66 15.64
CA ALA A 73 -5.56 -2.06 16.08
C ALA A 73 -5.37 -3.57 16.03
N TYR A 74 -4.10 -3.98 15.96
CA TYR A 74 -3.70 -5.37 15.83
C TYR A 74 -2.70 -5.76 16.91
N LYS A 75 -2.60 -7.06 17.21
CA LYS A 75 -1.59 -7.60 18.12
C LYS A 75 -0.34 -8.11 17.41
N GLU A 76 -0.44 -8.36 16.11
CA GLU A 76 0.63 -8.91 15.29
C GLU A 76 0.60 -8.28 13.88
N LEU A 77 1.72 -7.67 13.50
CA LEU A 77 1.91 -6.99 12.22
C LEU A 77 3.19 -7.46 11.54
N TYR A 78 3.15 -7.52 10.21
CA TYR A 78 4.28 -7.85 9.34
C TYR A 78 4.62 -6.66 8.44
N PHE A 79 5.83 -6.13 8.61
CA PHE A 79 6.40 -5.13 7.70
C PHE A 79 7.18 -5.88 6.63
N ALA A 80 6.56 -6.01 5.47
CA ALA A 80 7.05 -6.80 4.36
C ALA A 80 8.06 -6.02 3.50
N ASP A 81 8.95 -6.75 2.84
CA ASP A 81 9.95 -6.27 1.88
C ASP A 81 10.92 -5.19 2.42
N ILE A 82 11.63 -5.55 3.49
CA ILE A 82 12.65 -4.71 4.09
C ILE A 82 13.89 -4.66 3.20
N LEU A 83 14.19 -3.45 2.75
CA LEU A 83 15.36 -3.12 1.93
C LEU A 83 16.31 -2.20 2.69
N GLN A 84 17.60 -2.54 2.65
CA GLN A 84 18.66 -1.72 3.25
C GLN A 84 19.90 -1.81 2.38
N ASN A 85 20.36 -0.69 1.83
CA ASN A 85 21.63 -0.55 1.11
C ASN A 85 22.08 0.92 1.20
N PRO A 86 23.23 1.33 0.62
CA PRO A 86 23.68 2.73 0.69
C PRO A 86 22.68 3.77 0.13
N ASP A 87 21.83 3.38 -0.82
CA ASP A 87 20.87 4.27 -1.49
C ASP A 87 19.43 4.09 -0.99
N THR A 88 19.17 3.06 -0.18
CA THR A 88 17.83 2.64 0.24
C THR A 88 17.78 2.36 1.73
N SER A 89 16.86 3.00 2.45
CA SER A 89 16.60 2.70 3.86
C SER A 89 15.12 2.43 4.09
N THR A 90 14.82 1.35 4.82
CA THR A 90 13.46 1.08 5.26
C THR A 90 13.25 1.59 6.67
N GLU A 91 12.19 2.37 6.86
CA GLU A 91 11.71 2.81 8.16
C GLU A 91 10.46 2.06 8.60
N ILE A 92 10.41 1.81 9.90
CA ILE A 92 9.29 1.19 10.59
C ILE A 92 8.61 2.28 11.42
N HIS A 93 7.39 2.64 11.02
CA HIS A 93 6.50 3.49 11.80
C HIS A 93 5.49 2.58 12.49
N LEU A 94 5.55 2.49 13.82
CA LEU A 94 4.71 1.60 14.62
C LEU A 94 4.13 2.35 15.80
N MET A 95 2.81 2.50 15.82
CA MET A 95 2.08 3.23 16.84
C MET A 95 1.46 2.28 17.87
N ASN A 96 1.52 2.69 19.14
CA ASN A 96 0.62 2.18 20.17
C ASN A 96 -0.65 3.03 20.22
N VAL A 97 -1.80 2.46 19.86
CA VAL A 97 -3.07 3.18 19.90
C VAL A 97 -3.68 3.23 21.31
N LYS A 98 -3.12 2.53 22.31
CA LYS A 98 -3.67 2.51 23.67
C LYS A 98 -3.19 3.69 24.50
N ASP A 99 -3.96 4.02 25.53
CA ASP A 99 -3.66 5.01 26.57
C ASP A 99 -2.76 4.46 27.69
N VAL A 100 -2.25 3.23 27.55
CA VAL A 100 -1.25 2.60 28.42
C VAL A 100 -0.03 2.16 27.61
N PRO A 101 1.17 2.12 28.20
CA PRO A 101 2.36 1.59 27.52
C PRO A 101 2.18 0.12 27.10
N VAL A 102 2.73 -0.25 25.94
CA VAL A 102 2.69 -1.62 25.43
C VAL A 102 4.10 -2.14 25.14
N SER A 103 4.36 -3.38 25.54
CA SER A 103 5.59 -4.09 25.19
C SER A 103 5.42 -4.78 23.85
N VAL A 104 6.34 -4.53 22.93
CA VAL A 104 6.33 -5.08 21.57
C VAL A 104 7.62 -5.84 21.31
N GLN A 105 7.51 -7.11 20.93
CA GLN A 105 8.61 -7.89 20.39
C GLN A 105 8.75 -7.61 18.89
N LEU A 106 9.96 -7.22 18.47
CA LEU A 106 10.33 -6.99 17.08
C LEU A 106 11.36 -8.02 16.63
N SER A 107 11.09 -8.70 15.52
CA SER A 107 11.98 -9.71 14.94
C SER A 107 12.26 -9.38 13.48
N LEU A 108 13.53 -9.22 13.12
CA LEU A 108 13.97 -9.13 11.73
C LEU A 108 14.23 -10.54 11.19
N VAL A 109 13.49 -10.94 10.16
CA VAL A 109 13.44 -12.32 9.67
C VAL A 109 13.87 -12.38 8.20
N GLY A 110 14.74 -13.33 7.89
CA GLY A 110 15.23 -13.57 6.53
C GLY A 110 14.31 -14.49 5.72
N SER A 111 14.65 -14.71 4.46
CA SER A 111 13.84 -15.50 3.51
C SER A 111 13.59 -16.95 3.95
N GLY A 112 14.55 -17.54 4.68
CA GLY A 112 14.43 -18.88 5.26
C GLY A 112 13.52 -18.99 6.50
N GLY A 113 12.94 -17.88 6.97
CA GLY A 113 12.12 -17.83 8.19
C GLY A 113 12.93 -17.78 9.50
N GLN A 114 14.26 -17.69 9.40
CA GLN A 114 15.13 -17.56 10.56
C GLN A 114 15.37 -16.08 10.90
N PRO A 115 15.45 -15.74 12.20
CA PRO A 115 15.81 -14.39 12.61
C PRO A 115 17.23 -14.04 12.16
N LEU A 116 17.41 -12.87 11.56
CA LEU A 116 18.72 -12.35 11.16
C LEU A 116 19.48 -11.73 12.33
N ARG A 117 18.75 -11.32 13.37
CA ARG A 117 19.25 -10.72 14.61
C ARG A 117 18.43 -11.24 15.79
N PRO A 118 18.96 -11.19 17.03
CA PRO A 118 18.15 -11.45 18.22
C PRO A 118 16.89 -10.57 18.25
N ALA A 119 15.76 -11.14 18.64
CA ALA A 119 14.52 -10.39 18.79
C ALA A 119 14.69 -9.30 19.85
N LEU A 120 14.12 -8.12 19.59
CA LEU A 120 14.17 -6.97 20.47
C LEU A 120 12.83 -6.79 21.16
N THR A 121 12.84 -6.30 22.40
CA THR A 121 11.63 -5.85 23.07
C THR A 121 11.69 -4.34 23.25
N ARG A 122 10.67 -3.64 22.75
CA ARG A 122 10.52 -2.20 22.87
C ARG A 122 9.23 -1.90 23.64
N VAL A 123 9.32 -1.04 24.64
CA VAL A 123 8.12 -0.48 25.29
C VAL A 123 7.74 0.79 24.54
N ILE A 124 6.57 0.79 23.91
CA ILE A 124 6.01 1.97 23.26
C ILE A 124 5.10 2.66 24.29
N PRO A 125 5.35 3.92 24.66
CA PRO A 125 4.49 4.66 25.60
C PRO A 125 3.03 4.71 25.16
N ALA A 126 2.14 5.06 26.09
CA ALA A 126 0.74 5.38 25.78
C ALA A 126 0.66 6.38 24.63
N ARG A 127 -0.12 6.07 23.58
CA ARG A 127 -0.28 6.86 22.34
C ARG A 127 1.05 7.20 21.64
N GLY A 128 2.14 6.53 22.00
CA GLY A 128 3.47 6.73 21.46
C GLY A 128 3.70 5.99 20.15
N LYS A 129 4.87 6.21 19.55
CA LYS A 129 5.29 5.50 18.34
C LYS A 129 6.78 5.17 18.33
N ILE A 130 7.12 4.20 17.48
CA ILE A 130 8.44 4.02 16.90
C ILE A 130 8.39 4.61 15.49
N GLY A 131 9.43 5.34 15.09
CA GLY A 131 9.60 5.89 13.74
C GLY A 131 11.08 5.92 13.45
N GLU A 132 11.65 4.75 13.20
CA GLU A 132 13.10 4.54 13.10
C GLU A 132 13.43 3.65 11.89
N SER A 133 14.64 3.79 11.35
CA SER A 133 15.14 2.88 10.31
C SER A 133 15.37 1.47 10.86
N VAL A 134 15.26 0.45 10.01
CA VAL A 134 15.62 -0.93 10.37
C VAL A 134 17.08 -1.03 10.83
N ALA A 135 17.97 -0.25 10.22
CA ALA A 135 19.36 -0.13 10.65
C ALA A 135 19.48 0.38 12.10
N SER A 136 18.70 1.39 12.50
CA SER A 136 18.65 1.91 13.87
C SER A 136 18.08 0.88 14.85
N ILE A 137 16.95 0.26 14.50
CA ILE A 137 16.25 -0.67 15.39
C ILE A 137 17.11 -1.90 15.67
N PHE A 138 17.67 -2.53 14.63
CA PHE A 138 18.33 -3.84 14.73
C PHE A 138 19.86 -3.79 14.68
N GLY A 139 20.45 -2.60 14.56
CA GLY A 139 21.89 -2.45 14.32
C GLY A 139 22.33 -3.02 12.97
N ALA A 140 21.44 -3.03 11.97
CA ALA A 140 21.71 -3.60 10.66
C ALA A 140 22.52 -2.64 9.79
N GLY A 141 23.85 -2.74 9.85
CA GLY A 141 24.77 -2.11 8.88
C GLY A 141 24.97 -2.92 7.60
N GLU A 142 24.30 -4.07 7.48
CA GLU A 142 24.41 -5.00 6.36
C GLU A 142 23.42 -4.65 5.25
N ILE A 143 23.78 -5.02 4.01
CA ILE A 143 22.89 -4.93 2.86
C ILE A 143 21.78 -5.98 3.01
N LEU A 144 20.53 -5.54 3.07
CA LEU A 144 19.33 -6.38 3.03
C LEU A 144 18.66 -6.18 1.67
N SER A 145 18.75 -7.18 0.80
CA SER A 145 18.03 -7.21 -0.48
C SER A 145 16.59 -7.72 -0.34
N SER A 146 16.27 -8.39 0.77
CA SER A 146 14.90 -8.69 1.22
C SER A 146 14.93 -9.20 2.66
N ALA A 147 13.96 -8.79 3.46
CA ALA A 147 13.63 -9.32 4.78
C ALA A 147 12.19 -8.94 5.13
N HIS A 148 11.71 -9.36 6.30
CA HIS A 148 10.51 -8.77 6.89
C HIS A 148 10.72 -8.53 8.39
N VAL A 149 10.00 -7.57 8.96
CA VAL A 149 9.94 -7.37 10.41
C VAL A 149 8.59 -7.85 10.91
N ARG A 150 8.61 -8.73 11.91
CA ARG A 150 7.43 -9.16 12.67
C ARG A 150 7.35 -8.38 13.98
N ALA A 151 6.22 -7.74 14.24
CA ALA A 151 5.92 -7.03 15.48
C ALA A 151 4.79 -7.73 16.22
N VAL A 152 5.02 -8.10 17.49
CA VAL A 152 4.05 -8.85 18.32
C VAL A 152 3.88 -8.18 19.68
N THR A 153 2.64 -8.05 20.13
CA THR A 153 2.29 -7.62 21.50
C THR A 153 1.17 -8.50 22.07
N ALA A 154 0.88 -8.34 23.36
CA ALA A 154 -0.09 -9.19 24.06
C ALA A 154 -1.56 -8.91 23.66
N ASN A 155 -1.89 -7.64 23.38
CA ASN A 155 -3.25 -7.19 23.10
C ASN A 155 -3.30 -6.36 21.80
N GLU A 156 -4.46 -6.23 21.18
CA GLU A 156 -4.64 -5.37 20.01
C GLU A 156 -4.32 -3.91 20.36
N ALA A 157 -3.17 -3.42 19.89
CA ALA A 157 -2.66 -2.09 20.23
C ALA A 157 -1.88 -1.43 19.09
N LEU A 158 -1.58 -2.16 18.02
CA LEU A 158 -0.64 -1.74 17.00
C LEU A 158 -1.34 -1.26 15.73
N ALA A 159 -0.86 -0.14 15.19
CA ALA A 159 -1.03 0.28 13.81
C ALA A 159 0.36 0.58 13.24
N GLY A 160 0.64 0.16 12.01
CA GLY A 160 2.00 0.20 11.48
C GLY A 160 2.08 0.56 10.00
N PHE A 161 3.16 1.20 9.60
CA PHE A 161 3.43 1.64 8.24
C PHE A 161 4.92 1.44 7.92
N THR A 162 5.20 0.75 6.82
CA THR A 162 6.54 0.64 6.25
C THR A 162 6.76 1.83 5.32
N PHE A 163 7.93 2.46 5.45
CA PHE A 163 8.33 3.52 4.54
C PHE A 163 9.74 3.28 4.01
N ILE A 164 9.83 2.80 2.76
CA ILE A 164 11.10 2.56 2.09
C ILE A 164 11.50 3.85 1.38
N ARG A 165 12.66 4.41 1.71
CA ARG A 165 13.18 5.65 1.13
C ARG A 165 14.37 5.40 0.24
N GLN A 166 14.35 6.02 -0.93
CA GLN A 166 15.52 6.39 -1.71
C GLN A 166 15.60 7.92 -1.80
N SER A 167 16.57 8.45 -2.53
CA SER A 167 16.75 9.91 -2.65
C SER A 167 15.62 10.62 -3.41
N ASP A 168 15.06 10.00 -4.46
CA ASP A 168 13.98 10.59 -5.27
C ASP A 168 12.64 9.88 -5.18
N THR A 169 12.59 8.71 -4.55
CA THR A 169 11.36 7.93 -4.49
C THR A 169 11.15 7.33 -3.12
N VAL A 170 9.90 7.07 -2.81
CA VAL A 170 9.48 6.42 -1.59
C VAL A 170 8.44 5.37 -1.91
N PHE A 171 8.34 4.39 -1.02
CA PHE A 171 7.31 3.37 -1.11
C PHE A 171 6.64 3.23 0.26
N GLY A 172 5.34 3.49 0.29
CA GLY A 172 4.53 3.44 1.48
C GLY A 172 3.61 2.24 1.46
N VAL A 173 3.58 1.45 2.53
CA VAL A 173 2.59 0.39 2.68
C VAL A 173 2.26 0.17 4.15
N ASN A 174 0.98 0.00 4.46
CA ASN A 174 0.57 -0.39 5.80
C ASN A 174 1.18 -1.76 6.17
N ALA A 175 1.57 -1.91 7.43
CA ALA A 175 2.01 -3.19 7.96
C ALA A 175 0.85 -4.18 7.93
N LEU A 176 1.15 -5.43 7.57
CA LEU A 176 0.15 -6.44 7.23
C LEU A 176 -0.25 -7.25 8.46
N PRO A 177 -1.53 -7.26 8.87
CA PRO A 177 -2.00 -8.07 9.98
C PRO A 177 -1.91 -9.58 9.71
N SER A 178 -1.44 -10.36 10.68
CA SER A 178 -1.31 -11.82 10.52
C SER A 178 -2.64 -12.54 10.29
N GLU A 179 -3.73 -11.99 10.80
CA GLU A 179 -5.09 -12.51 10.62
C GLU A 179 -5.67 -12.28 9.23
N ASN A 180 -5.09 -11.36 8.45
CA ASN A 180 -5.46 -11.14 7.05
C ASN A 180 -4.77 -12.15 6.10
N ALA A 181 -3.93 -13.04 6.64
CA ALA A 181 -3.20 -14.01 5.85
C ALA A 181 -4.14 -15.02 5.20
N ALA A 182 -3.90 -15.31 3.92
CA ALA A 182 -4.75 -16.16 3.11
C ALA A 182 -3.95 -17.08 2.18
N SER A 183 -4.58 -18.14 1.68
CA SER A 183 -3.98 -19.03 0.67
C SER A 183 -4.14 -18.51 -0.75
N LEU A 184 -4.87 -17.41 -0.93
CA LEU A 184 -5.15 -16.78 -2.20
C LEU A 184 -4.91 -15.28 -2.06
N LEU A 185 -4.02 -14.76 -2.89
CA LEU A 185 -3.66 -13.35 -2.92
C LEU A 185 -3.69 -12.83 -4.35
N TYR A 186 -3.92 -11.53 -4.50
CA TYR A 186 -3.96 -10.86 -5.78
C TYR A 186 -3.21 -9.53 -5.76
N SER A 187 -2.63 -9.19 -6.91
CA SER A 187 -2.30 -7.80 -7.25
C SER A 187 -3.15 -7.38 -8.45
N PRO A 188 -3.92 -6.28 -8.38
CA PRO A 188 -4.72 -5.80 -9.51
C PRO A 188 -3.88 -5.28 -10.69
N GLN A 189 -2.58 -5.02 -10.46
CA GLN A 189 -1.65 -4.48 -11.45
C GLN A 189 -0.30 -5.21 -11.40
N LEU A 190 0.24 -5.39 -12.60
CA LEU A 190 1.62 -5.73 -12.89
C LEU A 190 1.99 -5.00 -14.17
N ALA A 191 3.21 -4.45 -14.20
CA ALA A 191 3.84 -3.96 -15.40
C ALA A 191 5.33 -4.37 -15.38
N ALA A 192 5.80 -4.93 -16.48
CA ALA A 192 7.19 -5.38 -16.61
C ALA A 192 7.67 -5.19 -18.06
N GLY A 193 8.85 -4.59 -18.23
CA GLY A 193 9.51 -4.39 -19.52
C GLY A 193 9.63 -2.92 -19.93
N ASN A 194 10.03 -2.69 -21.18
CA ASN A 194 10.31 -1.35 -21.69
C ASN A 194 9.14 -0.78 -22.52
N PHE A 195 8.44 0.22 -21.97
CA PHE A 195 7.31 0.88 -22.61
C PHE A 195 7.77 2.15 -23.34
N GLY A 196 8.41 1.97 -24.50
CA GLY A 196 8.79 3.10 -25.36
C GLY A 196 9.86 4.02 -24.75
N GLY A 197 10.87 3.43 -24.13
CA GLY A 197 11.96 4.14 -23.44
C GLY A 197 11.83 4.15 -21.92
N LEU A 198 10.64 3.87 -21.39
CA LEU A 198 10.39 3.76 -19.96
C LEU A 198 10.54 2.30 -19.51
N SER A 199 11.61 1.99 -18.77
CA SER A 199 11.72 0.69 -18.12
C SER A 199 10.77 0.64 -16.94
N VAL A 200 9.97 -0.41 -16.81
CA VAL A 200 9.07 -0.62 -15.66
C VAL A 200 9.28 -2.03 -15.12
N GLY A 201 9.37 -2.15 -13.81
CA GLY A 201 9.47 -3.42 -13.08
C GLY A 201 8.36 -3.57 -12.06
N THR A 202 7.99 -4.81 -11.78
CA THR A 202 7.13 -5.17 -10.64
C THR A 202 7.87 -6.18 -9.78
N ARG A 203 8.16 -5.80 -8.54
CA ARG A 203 8.68 -6.67 -7.49
C ARG A 203 7.51 -7.18 -6.66
N ILE A 204 7.46 -8.49 -6.45
CA ILE A 204 6.39 -9.16 -5.68
C ILE A 204 7.04 -9.80 -4.46
N ASN A 205 6.57 -9.47 -3.27
CA ASN A 205 7.03 -10.06 -2.03
C ASN A 205 5.89 -10.83 -1.34
N ILE A 206 6.15 -12.08 -0.97
CA ILE A 206 5.18 -13.00 -0.37
C ILE A 206 5.76 -13.53 0.94
N VAL A 207 5.10 -13.25 2.06
CA VAL A 207 5.49 -13.72 3.40
C VAL A 207 4.58 -14.88 3.81
N ASN A 208 5.16 -15.99 4.23
CA ASN A 208 4.41 -17.10 4.81
C ASN A 208 4.43 -16.98 6.34
N VAL A 209 3.28 -16.63 6.91
CA VAL A 209 3.11 -16.48 8.37
C VAL A 209 2.65 -17.77 9.04
N GLY A 210 2.56 -18.87 8.29
CA GLY A 210 2.25 -20.19 8.80
C GLY A 210 3.48 -20.94 9.33
N ASP A 211 3.20 -21.98 10.11
CA ASP A 211 4.23 -22.82 10.76
C ASP A 211 4.75 -23.95 9.85
N SER A 212 4.23 -24.04 8.62
CA SER A 212 4.65 -25.02 7.61
C SER A 212 5.09 -24.31 6.32
N PRO A 213 6.09 -24.84 5.59
CA PRO A 213 6.44 -24.32 4.28
C PRO A 213 5.27 -24.50 3.29
N ALA A 214 5.13 -23.57 2.36
CA ALA A 214 4.07 -23.57 1.36
C ALA A 214 4.63 -23.43 -0.05
N THR A 215 4.14 -24.23 -0.99
CA THR A 215 4.37 -24.00 -2.41
C THR A 215 3.34 -23.00 -2.91
N VAL A 216 3.80 -21.90 -3.51
CA VAL A 216 2.95 -20.89 -4.15
C VAL A 216 3.01 -21.04 -5.66
N SER A 217 1.86 -20.95 -6.33
CA SER A 217 1.75 -20.84 -7.77
C SER A 217 1.40 -19.38 -8.09
N VAL A 218 2.29 -18.68 -8.78
CA VAL A 218 2.09 -17.29 -9.19
C VAL A 218 1.69 -17.27 -10.66
N THR A 219 0.55 -16.64 -10.94
CA THR A 219 -0.06 -16.56 -12.27
C THR A 219 -0.24 -15.10 -12.69
N VAL A 220 0.18 -14.74 -13.90
CA VAL A 220 -0.16 -13.43 -14.51
C VAL A 220 -1.33 -13.60 -15.46
N LEU A 221 -2.35 -12.77 -15.26
CA LEU A 221 -3.55 -12.70 -16.10
C LEU A 221 -3.50 -11.40 -16.92
N GLY A 222 -3.91 -11.47 -18.19
CA GLY A 222 -4.09 -10.30 -19.04
C GLY A 222 -5.42 -9.59 -18.77
N ASP A 223 -5.70 -8.53 -19.53
CA ASP A 223 -6.86 -7.65 -19.30
C ASP A 223 -8.22 -8.36 -19.34
N GLY A 224 -8.35 -9.41 -20.15
CA GLY A 224 -9.55 -10.24 -20.28
C GLY A 224 -9.58 -11.47 -19.37
N GLY A 225 -8.65 -11.59 -18.40
CA GLY A 225 -8.58 -12.72 -17.47
C GLY A 225 -7.91 -13.98 -18.01
N GLN A 226 -7.43 -13.97 -19.25
CA GLN A 226 -6.63 -15.05 -19.81
C GLN A 226 -5.24 -15.10 -19.17
N VAL A 227 -4.71 -16.30 -18.93
CA VAL A 227 -3.31 -16.47 -18.51
C VAL A 227 -2.38 -15.98 -19.63
N ILE A 228 -1.42 -15.11 -19.30
CA ILE A 228 -0.42 -14.64 -20.27
C ILE A 228 0.52 -15.80 -20.59
N ALA A 229 0.59 -16.18 -21.87
CA ALA A 229 1.37 -17.32 -22.30
C ALA A 229 2.89 -17.04 -22.22
N THR A 230 3.57 -17.72 -21.31
CA THR A 230 5.04 -17.84 -21.24
C THR A 230 5.36 -19.22 -20.65
N PRO A 231 6.52 -19.83 -20.96
CA PRO A 231 6.94 -21.10 -20.35
C PRO A 231 6.99 -21.09 -18.81
N ARG A 232 6.96 -19.91 -18.18
CA ARG A 232 7.04 -19.72 -16.72
C ARG A 232 5.77 -19.13 -16.12
N ASN A 233 4.59 -19.29 -16.74
CA ASN A 233 3.32 -18.79 -16.18
C ASN A 233 2.20 -19.85 -16.30
N PRO A 234 1.78 -20.48 -15.19
CA PRO A 234 2.21 -20.22 -13.81
C PRO A 234 3.59 -20.83 -13.49
N GLN A 235 4.33 -20.21 -12.58
CA GLN A 235 5.57 -20.76 -12.02
C GLN A 235 5.36 -21.09 -10.53
N PRO A 236 5.66 -22.32 -10.08
CA PRO A 236 5.64 -22.65 -8.66
C PRO A 236 6.93 -22.21 -7.96
N ALA A 237 6.84 -21.82 -6.70
CA ALA A 237 7.98 -21.53 -5.84
C ALA A 237 7.68 -21.93 -4.38
N LEU A 238 8.71 -22.32 -3.63
CA LEU A 238 8.59 -22.65 -2.21
C LEU A 238 8.75 -21.37 -1.36
N VAL A 239 7.89 -21.19 -0.37
CA VAL A 239 8.01 -20.18 0.68
C VAL A 239 8.17 -20.90 2.02
N PRO A 240 9.35 -20.82 2.67
CA PRO A 240 9.59 -21.46 3.98
C PRO A 240 8.59 -21.02 5.06
N ALA A 241 8.40 -21.85 6.09
CA ALA A 241 7.61 -21.48 7.27
C ALA A 241 8.22 -20.23 7.94
N GLY A 242 7.39 -19.23 8.25
CA GLY A 242 7.86 -17.95 8.78
C GLY A 242 8.76 -17.15 7.83
N GLY A 243 9.02 -17.63 6.61
CA GLY A 243 9.92 -17.03 5.63
C GLY A 243 9.20 -16.17 4.60
N HIS A 244 9.94 -15.72 3.59
CA HIS A 244 9.39 -14.96 2.49
C HIS A 244 10.06 -15.30 1.15
N LEU A 245 9.34 -15.01 0.08
CA LEU A 245 9.78 -15.11 -1.30
C LEU A 245 9.65 -13.76 -1.97
N THR A 246 10.71 -13.31 -2.63
CA THR A 246 10.69 -12.08 -3.42
C THR A 246 11.01 -12.38 -4.88
N LEU A 247 10.22 -11.82 -5.79
CA LEU A 247 10.28 -12.06 -7.22
C LEU A 247 10.38 -10.75 -7.99
N ASP A 248 11.30 -10.67 -8.95
CA ASP A 248 11.22 -9.69 -10.04
C ASP A 248 10.38 -10.28 -11.18
N ALA A 249 9.27 -9.62 -11.52
CA ALA A 249 8.31 -10.15 -12.48
C ALA A 249 8.92 -10.42 -13.86
N LEU A 250 9.81 -9.55 -14.34
CA LEU A 250 10.40 -9.68 -15.67
C LEU A 250 11.19 -10.98 -15.79
N SER A 251 12.12 -11.23 -14.87
CA SER A 251 12.99 -12.41 -14.86
C SER A 251 12.26 -13.68 -14.39
N TYR A 252 11.34 -13.58 -13.43
CA TYR A 252 10.60 -14.72 -12.90
C TYR A 252 9.70 -15.35 -13.97
N PHE A 253 8.94 -14.53 -14.70
CA PHE A 253 8.06 -14.98 -15.79
C PHE A 253 8.77 -15.08 -17.14
N GLY A 254 9.98 -14.56 -17.26
CA GLY A 254 10.77 -14.58 -18.50
C GLY A 254 10.11 -13.78 -19.63
N PHE A 255 9.52 -12.62 -19.32
CA PHE A 255 8.88 -11.78 -20.32
C PHE A 255 9.93 -11.20 -21.29
N THR A 256 9.68 -11.35 -22.59
CA THR A 256 10.55 -10.83 -23.66
C THR A 256 10.00 -9.56 -24.31
N SER A 257 8.75 -9.21 -24.00
CA SER A 257 8.08 -7.99 -24.44
C SER A 257 7.42 -7.27 -23.25
N PRO A 258 7.15 -5.96 -23.37
CA PRO A 258 6.43 -5.22 -22.34
C PRO A 258 5.09 -5.89 -22.04
N THR A 259 4.85 -6.16 -20.77
CA THR A 259 3.71 -6.95 -20.31
C THR A 259 2.99 -6.21 -19.20
N VAL A 260 1.67 -6.15 -19.31
CA VAL A 260 0.77 -5.62 -18.28
C VAL A 260 -0.29 -6.65 -17.93
N GLY A 261 -0.72 -6.67 -16.67
CA GLY A 261 -1.68 -7.67 -16.21
C GLY A 261 -2.08 -7.50 -14.75
N SER A 262 -2.70 -8.54 -14.21
CA SER A 262 -2.89 -8.74 -12.78
C SER A 262 -2.15 -10.01 -12.33
N VAL A 263 -1.91 -10.12 -11.03
CA VAL A 263 -1.25 -11.29 -10.43
C VAL A 263 -2.25 -12.04 -9.56
N ARG A 264 -2.26 -13.37 -9.69
CA ARG A 264 -2.95 -14.29 -8.78
C ARG A 264 -1.93 -15.25 -8.18
N ILE A 265 -1.91 -15.35 -6.85
CA ILE A 265 -1.01 -16.21 -6.08
C ILE A 265 -1.87 -17.22 -5.33
N VAL A 266 -1.59 -18.52 -5.54
CA VAL A 266 -2.28 -19.62 -4.85
C VAL A 266 -1.26 -20.41 -4.04
N GLY A 267 -1.43 -20.45 -2.71
CA GLY A 267 -0.65 -21.27 -1.81
C GLY A 267 -1.26 -22.65 -1.57
N SER A 268 -0.41 -23.68 -1.51
CA SER A 268 -0.80 -25.06 -1.19
C SER A 268 -1.25 -25.25 0.26
N GLY A 269 -2.12 -26.22 0.52
CA GLY A 269 -2.32 -26.78 1.87
C GLY A 269 -2.85 -25.80 2.92
N GLY A 270 -3.64 -24.79 2.51
CA GLY A 270 -4.15 -23.77 3.44
C GLY A 270 -3.08 -22.78 3.90
N ALA A 271 -2.06 -22.53 3.06
CA ALA A 271 -1.00 -21.57 3.33
C ALA A 271 -1.55 -20.24 3.86
N ARG A 272 -0.84 -19.65 4.82
CA ARG A 272 -1.15 -18.35 5.40
C ARG A 272 -0.17 -17.34 4.83
N LEU A 273 -0.56 -16.68 3.74
CA LEU A 273 0.30 -15.76 3.00
C LEU A 273 -0.15 -14.32 3.19
N LEU A 274 0.83 -13.43 3.29
CA LEU A 274 0.71 -11.98 3.19
C LEU A 274 1.67 -11.49 2.12
N GLY A 275 1.59 -10.23 1.75
CA GLY A 275 2.65 -9.62 0.97
C GLY A 275 2.30 -8.28 0.37
N ASN A 276 3.18 -7.81 -0.48
CA ASN A 276 3.07 -6.53 -1.15
C ASN A 276 3.70 -6.62 -2.54
N VAL A 277 3.34 -5.66 -3.38
CA VAL A 277 4.05 -5.38 -4.63
C VAL A 277 4.67 -4.01 -4.55
N LEU A 278 5.80 -3.85 -5.23
CA LEU A 278 6.40 -2.57 -5.56
C LEU A 278 6.48 -2.49 -7.08
N PHE A 279 6.12 -1.36 -7.65
CA PHE A 279 6.27 -1.11 -9.08
C PHE A 279 6.84 0.28 -9.30
N GLY A 280 7.70 0.39 -10.31
CA GLY A 280 8.48 1.60 -10.58
C GLY A 280 9.40 1.40 -11.77
N ASP A 281 10.38 2.27 -11.94
CA ASP A 281 11.30 2.26 -13.08
C ASP A 281 12.47 1.25 -12.96
N GLY A 282 12.43 0.33 -11.99
CA GLY A 282 13.45 -0.70 -11.84
C GLY A 282 13.36 -1.53 -10.56
N ASP A 283 14.46 -2.24 -10.24
CA ASP A 283 14.63 -3.00 -9.00
C ASP A 283 15.27 -2.10 -7.92
N PRO A 284 14.55 -1.82 -6.80
CA PRO A 284 15.06 -0.96 -5.73
C PRO A 284 16.26 -1.54 -4.98
N THR A 285 16.65 -2.79 -5.24
CA THR A 285 17.85 -3.41 -4.65
C THR A 285 19.12 -3.17 -5.46
N GLN A 286 18.99 -2.77 -6.73
CA GLN A 286 20.12 -2.67 -7.66
C GLN A 286 20.45 -1.23 -8.02
N ASN A 287 19.43 -0.38 -8.17
CA ASN A 287 19.60 0.99 -8.61
C ASN A 287 18.71 1.94 -7.81
N ARG A 288 19.08 3.23 -7.83
CA ARG A 288 18.15 4.32 -7.50
C ARG A 288 17.05 4.34 -8.55
N LEU A 289 15.82 4.38 -8.07
CA LEU A 289 14.63 4.53 -8.87
C LEU A 289 14.24 6.01 -8.93
N SER A 290 13.71 6.43 -10.06
CA SER A 290 13.19 7.79 -10.24
C SER A 290 11.76 7.90 -9.73
N PHE A 291 10.98 6.82 -9.81
CA PHE A 291 9.62 6.77 -9.29
C PHE A 291 9.21 5.33 -8.96
N GLY A 292 8.22 5.21 -8.09
CA GLY A 292 7.48 3.97 -7.89
C GLY A 292 6.50 4.10 -6.75
N ALA A 293 5.71 3.05 -6.53
CA ALA A 293 4.72 2.97 -5.47
C ALA A 293 4.60 1.53 -4.96
N ALA A 294 3.99 1.36 -3.79
CA ALA A 294 3.71 0.04 -3.23
C ALA A 294 2.21 -0.20 -3.00
N LEU A 295 1.82 -1.48 -3.03
CA LEU A 295 0.48 -1.92 -2.65
C LEU A 295 0.54 -3.22 -1.86
N PRO A 296 -0.36 -3.43 -0.88
CA PRO A 296 -0.52 -4.75 -0.28
C PRO A 296 -1.11 -5.73 -1.31
N LEU A 297 -0.72 -6.99 -1.22
CA LEU A 297 -1.43 -8.07 -1.88
C LEU A 297 -2.78 -8.29 -1.19
N SER A 298 -3.85 -8.37 -1.98
CA SER A 298 -5.22 -8.46 -1.46
C SER A 298 -5.70 -9.91 -1.44
N SER A 299 -6.26 -10.36 -0.33
CA SER A 299 -6.87 -11.70 -0.19
C SER A 299 -8.33 -11.74 -0.63
N ALA A 300 -9.02 -10.59 -0.58
CA ALA A 300 -10.40 -10.42 -0.99
C ALA A 300 -10.63 -9.03 -1.58
N GLY A 301 -11.65 -8.90 -2.43
CA GLY A 301 -12.15 -7.62 -2.92
C GLY A 301 -13.30 -7.08 -2.06
N SER A 302 -13.83 -5.91 -2.44
CA SER A 302 -15.06 -5.35 -1.87
C SER A 302 -16.11 -5.10 -2.96
N SER A 303 -17.38 -5.17 -2.58
CA SER A 303 -18.50 -4.79 -3.47
C SER A 303 -18.91 -3.32 -3.33
N ALA A 304 -18.39 -2.62 -2.32
CA ALA A 304 -18.59 -1.19 -2.12
C ALA A 304 -17.36 -0.57 -1.46
N PHE A 305 -16.81 0.47 -2.07
CA PHE A 305 -15.62 1.15 -1.55
C PHE A 305 -15.51 2.56 -2.09
N LEU A 306 -14.62 3.35 -1.52
CA LEU A 306 -14.26 4.66 -2.02
C LEU A 306 -12.75 4.84 -2.16
N PHE A 307 -12.38 5.83 -2.96
CA PHE A 307 -11.06 6.44 -3.00
C PHE A 307 -11.20 7.87 -2.51
N SER A 308 -10.56 8.20 -1.40
CA SER A 308 -10.80 9.43 -0.63
C SER A 308 -10.19 10.69 -1.23
N GLN A 309 -9.69 10.69 -2.47
CA GLN A 309 -9.13 11.87 -3.12
C GLN A 309 -9.25 11.80 -4.65
N VAL A 310 -9.38 12.97 -5.28
CA VAL A 310 -9.22 13.13 -6.73
C VAL A 310 -8.16 14.20 -6.99
N ALA A 311 -7.19 13.90 -7.86
CA ALA A 311 -6.13 14.81 -8.26
C ALA A 311 -5.94 14.79 -9.79
N GLN A 312 -6.51 15.76 -10.49
CA GLN A 312 -6.52 15.87 -11.95
C GLN A 312 -6.03 17.23 -12.46
N ALA A 313 -5.31 17.97 -11.62
CA ALA A 313 -4.75 19.28 -11.92
C ALA A 313 -3.43 19.49 -11.17
N LEU A 314 -2.83 20.68 -11.30
CA LEU A 314 -1.62 21.07 -10.57
C LEU A 314 -0.42 20.14 -10.80
N GLY A 315 -0.34 19.53 -11.99
CA GLY A 315 0.72 18.58 -12.34
C GLY A 315 0.44 17.14 -11.88
N PHE A 316 -0.78 16.82 -11.44
CA PHE A 316 -1.19 15.47 -11.06
C PHE A 316 -2.20 14.88 -12.03
N TYR A 317 -2.22 13.55 -12.13
CA TYR A 317 -3.31 12.76 -12.67
C TYR A 317 -3.72 11.65 -11.70
N THR A 318 -4.98 11.22 -11.79
CA THR A 318 -5.52 10.06 -11.07
C THR A 318 -5.75 8.92 -12.05
N GLY A 319 -5.09 7.79 -11.80
CA GLY A 319 -5.38 6.49 -12.40
C GLY A 319 -6.25 5.64 -11.48
N VAL A 320 -7.12 4.83 -12.07
CA VAL A 320 -7.91 3.83 -11.34
C VAL A 320 -7.72 2.47 -11.96
N ALA A 321 -7.61 1.46 -11.11
CA ALA A 321 -7.49 0.07 -11.51
C ALA A 321 -8.51 -0.80 -10.76
N PHE A 322 -9.21 -1.66 -11.51
CA PHE A 322 -10.18 -2.60 -11.00
C PHE A 322 -9.85 -3.99 -11.53
N PHE A 323 -9.86 -5.00 -10.67
CA PHE A 323 -9.67 -6.40 -11.01
C PHE A 323 -10.82 -7.22 -10.40
N ALA A 324 -11.51 -7.99 -11.22
CA ALA A 324 -12.66 -8.79 -10.81
C ALA A 324 -12.35 -10.29 -10.88
N PRO A 325 -11.97 -10.93 -9.75
CA PRO A 325 -11.67 -12.36 -9.72
C PRO A 325 -12.79 -13.23 -10.30
N GLU A 326 -14.04 -12.88 -10.04
CA GLU A 326 -15.24 -13.64 -10.41
C GLU A 326 -16.11 -12.94 -11.49
N GLY A 327 -15.60 -11.85 -12.06
CA GLY A 327 -16.34 -10.95 -12.93
C GLY A 327 -17.32 -10.07 -12.14
N ALA A 328 -17.58 -8.86 -12.63
CA ALA A 328 -18.43 -7.91 -11.93
C ALA A 328 -18.97 -6.82 -12.87
N GLU A 329 -20.19 -6.35 -12.59
CA GLU A 329 -20.68 -5.07 -13.09
C GLU A 329 -20.30 -3.99 -12.07
N LEU A 330 -19.65 -2.93 -12.55
CA LEU A 330 -19.19 -1.79 -11.77
C LEU A 330 -20.04 -0.57 -12.05
N LYS A 331 -20.30 0.22 -11.02
CA LYS A 331 -20.72 1.62 -11.11
C LYS A 331 -19.68 2.47 -10.38
N VAL A 332 -19.06 3.38 -11.11
CA VAL A 332 -18.05 4.33 -10.62
C VAL A 332 -18.68 5.71 -10.64
N GLU A 333 -18.69 6.38 -9.49
CA GLU A 333 -19.26 7.71 -9.30
C GLU A 333 -18.18 8.62 -8.70
N VAL A 334 -18.08 9.85 -9.18
CA VAL A 334 -17.09 10.82 -8.69
C VAL A 334 -17.82 12.01 -8.11
N PHE A 335 -17.49 12.36 -6.88
CA PHE A 335 -18.09 13.45 -6.13
C PHE A 335 -17.06 14.54 -5.87
N ARG A 336 -17.51 15.79 -5.71
CA ARG A 336 -16.70 16.92 -5.25
C ARG A 336 -16.55 16.93 -3.73
N GLU A 337 -15.75 17.84 -3.18
CA GLU A 337 -15.55 17.94 -1.72
C GLU A 337 -16.86 18.19 -0.95
N ASP A 338 -17.83 18.86 -1.58
CA ASP A 338 -19.15 19.16 -1.01
C ASP A 338 -20.18 18.02 -1.15
N GLY A 339 -19.79 16.90 -1.77
CA GLY A 339 -20.66 15.76 -2.02
C GLY A 339 -21.53 15.87 -3.26
N SER A 340 -21.38 16.92 -4.07
CA SER A 340 -22.06 17.00 -5.38
C SER A 340 -21.45 16.03 -6.39
N LEU A 341 -22.28 15.38 -7.22
CA LEU A 341 -21.82 14.45 -8.25
C LEU A 341 -21.15 15.20 -9.41
N SER A 342 -19.90 14.86 -9.71
CA SER A 342 -19.20 15.31 -10.92
C SER A 342 -19.59 14.48 -12.14
N GLY A 343 -19.73 13.17 -11.98
CA GLY A 343 -20.12 12.25 -13.05
C GLY A 343 -20.07 10.79 -12.64
N SER A 344 -20.57 9.91 -13.51
CA SER A 344 -20.62 8.47 -13.26
C SER A 344 -20.36 7.67 -14.54
N GLN A 345 -19.87 6.45 -14.38
CA GLN A 345 -19.71 5.49 -15.47
C GLN A 345 -19.96 4.06 -14.98
N THR A 346 -20.47 3.21 -15.86
CA THR A 346 -20.58 1.76 -15.61
C THR A 346 -19.58 0.98 -16.46
N ALA A 347 -19.10 -0.15 -15.94
CA ALA A 347 -18.21 -1.06 -16.68
C ALA A 347 -18.50 -2.51 -16.32
N SER A 348 -18.40 -3.40 -17.30
CA SER A 348 -18.50 -4.85 -17.10
C SER A 348 -17.12 -5.48 -17.15
N LEU A 349 -16.80 -6.33 -16.17
CA LEU A 349 -15.57 -7.11 -16.11
C LEU A 349 -15.89 -8.59 -16.18
N VAL A 350 -15.22 -9.30 -17.09
CA VAL A 350 -15.24 -10.77 -17.13
C VAL A 350 -14.48 -11.37 -15.94
N PRO A 351 -14.68 -12.66 -15.60
CA PRO A 351 -13.87 -13.32 -14.57
C PRO A 351 -12.37 -13.25 -14.85
N GLY A 352 -11.60 -12.82 -13.85
CA GLY A 352 -10.17 -12.52 -13.97
C GLY A 352 -9.85 -11.26 -14.77
N GLY A 353 -10.87 -10.56 -15.28
CA GLY A 353 -10.69 -9.34 -16.06
C GLY A 353 -10.30 -8.15 -15.20
N ARG A 354 -9.66 -7.17 -15.83
CA ARG A 354 -9.29 -5.90 -15.19
C ARG A 354 -9.56 -4.70 -16.11
N LEU A 355 -9.76 -3.56 -15.49
CA LEU A 355 -9.87 -2.25 -16.14
C LEU A 355 -8.88 -1.31 -15.48
N VAL A 356 -7.98 -0.73 -16.27
CA VAL A 356 -7.06 0.32 -15.83
C VAL A 356 -7.21 1.52 -16.75
N LYS A 357 -7.51 2.69 -16.18
CA LYS A 357 -7.76 3.93 -16.92
C LYS A 357 -7.33 5.15 -16.12
N LEU A 358 -6.99 6.24 -16.81
CA LEU A 358 -7.03 7.54 -16.16
C LEU A 358 -8.48 7.87 -15.81
N LEU A 359 -8.73 8.44 -14.62
CA LEU A 359 -10.08 8.74 -14.17
C LEU A 359 -10.81 9.69 -15.14
N GLN A 360 -10.07 10.59 -15.80
CA GLN A 360 -10.60 11.52 -16.81
C GLN A 360 -10.87 10.88 -18.17
N GLU A 361 -10.31 9.69 -18.44
CA GLU A 361 -10.68 8.89 -19.61
C GLU A 361 -11.95 8.09 -19.33
N LEU A 362 -12.10 7.59 -18.09
CA LEU A 362 -13.28 6.84 -17.68
C LEU A 362 -14.50 7.75 -17.50
N ILE A 363 -14.32 8.92 -16.88
CA ILE A 363 -15.35 9.92 -16.59
C ILE A 363 -14.81 11.31 -16.97
N PRO A 364 -14.99 11.77 -18.23
CA PRO A 364 -14.43 13.03 -18.72
C PRO A 364 -14.84 14.29 -17.93
N ALA A 365 -15.97 14.25 -17.23
CA ALA A 365 -16.44 15.36 -16.38
C ALA A 365 -15.52 15.65 -15.17
N THR A 366 -14.55 14.77 -14.88
CA THR A 366 -13.59 14.92 -13.78
C THR A 366 -12.33 15.69 -14.14
N ARG A 367 -12.17 16.11 -15.41
CA ARG A 367 -10.99 16.87 -15.86
C ARG A 367 -10.79 18.12 -15.03
N GLY A 368 -9.57 18.31 -14.52
CA GLY A 368 -9.23 19.46 -13.69
C GLY A 368 -9.79 19.41 -12.27
N GLN A 369 -10.48 18.34 -11.86
CA GLN A 369 -10.97 18.20 -10.50
C GLN A 369 -9.81 17.98 -9.52
N VAL A 370 -9.83 18.74 -8.42
CA VAL A 370 -8.98 18.54 -7.24
C VAL A 370 -9.91 18.39 -6.05
N LYS A 371 -9.61 17.42 -5.18
CA LYS A 371 -10.44 17.00 -4.04
C LYS A 371 -11.75 16.31 -4.46
N GLY A 372 -12.53 15.91 -3.45
CA GLY A 372 -13.64 14.99 -3.60
C GLY A 372 -13.17 13.54 -3.56
N PHE A 373 -14.04 12.62 -3.91
CA PHE A 373 -13.80 11.19 -3.78
C PHE A 373 -14.45 10.42 -4.93
N VAL A 374 -13.93 9.22 -5.18
CA VAL A 374 -14.55 8.26 -6.09
C VAL A 374 -15.27 7.22 -5.25
N LYS A 375 -16.54 6.94 -5.54
CA LYS A 375 -17.30 5.84 -4.94
C LYS A 375 -17.52 4.76 -5.99
N VAL A 376 -17.31 3.51 -5.60
CA VAL A 376 -17.52 2.35 -6.48
C VAL A 376 -18.46 1.37 -5.80
N THR A 377 -19.45 0.90 -6.56
CA THR A 377 -20.28 -0.25 -6.19
C THR A 377 -20.18 -1.31 -7.27
N ALA A 378 -20.10 -2.57 -6.87
CA ALA A 378 -19.93 -3.70 -7.76
C ALA A 378 -20.94 -4.82 -7.46
N SER A 379 -21.34 -5.58 -8.48
CA SER A 379 -22.24 -6.73 -8.32
C SER A 379 -21.58 -7.92 -7.60
N LYS A 380 -20.24 -7.95 -7.56
CA LYS A 380 -19.40 -8.94 -6.87
C LYS A 380 -18.13 -8.26 -6.34
N PRO A 381 -17.41 -8.88 -5.38
CA PRO A 381 -16.16 -8.33 -4.86
C PRO A 381 -15.12 -8.03 -5.96
N VAL A 382 -14.60 -6.81 -5.94
CA VAL A 382 -13.55 -6.31 -6.85
C VAL A 382 -12.37 -5.81 -6.02
N ILE A 383 -11.18 -6.09 -6.51
CA ILE A 383 -9.92 -5.61 -5.95
C ILE A 383 -9.52 -4.38 -6.75
N ALA A 384 -9.14 -3.30 -6.06
CA ALA A 384 -8.89 -2.04 -6.70
C ALA A 384 -7.77 -1.27 -6.03
N PHE A 385 -7.26 -0.26 -6.71
CA PHE A 385 -6.45 0.81 -6.13
C PHE A 385 -6.57 2.05 -7.01
N GLU A 386 -6.25 3.21 -6.43
CA GLU A 386 -6.01 4.44 -7.17
C GLU A 386 -4.53 4.74 -7.22
N LEU A 387 -4.13 5.44 -8.28
CA LEU A 387 -2.77 5.88 -8.51
C LEU A 387 -2.77 7.39 -8.68
N PHE A 388 -1.99 8.11 -7.88
CA PHE A 388 -1.64 9.49 -8.17
C PHE A 388 -0.28 9.51 -8.87
N GLY A 389 -0.20 10.17 -10.02
CA GLY A 389 1.07 10.32 -10.73
C GLY A 389 1.35 11.77 -11.07
N ALA A 390 2.62 12.14 -11.05
CA ALA A 390 3.07 13.42 -11.55
C ALA A 390 3.04 13.44 -13.09
N THR A 391 2.54 14.50 -13.71
CA THR A 391 2.52 14.65 -15.17
C THR A 391 3.92 14.75 -15.78
N ASP A 392 4.92 15.11 -14.97
CA ASP A 392 6.34 15.12 -15.36
C ASP A 392 7.06 13.79 -15.08
N GLY A 393 6.35 12.78 -14.56
CA GLY A 393 6.85 11.43 -14.33
C GLY A 393 7.72 11.25 -13.08
N LYS A 394 7.78 12.25 -12.19
CA LYS A 394 8.68 12.21 -11.01
C LYS A 394 8.25 11.27 -9.89
N PHE A 395 6.95 11.03 -9.70
CA PHE A 395 6.49 10.08 -8.69
C PHE A 395 5.22 9.37 -9.09
N LEU A 396 4.98 8.26 -8.40
CA LEU A 396 3.73 7.53 -8.33
C LEU A 396 3.37 7.34 -6.85
N SER A 397 2.10 7.42 -6.51
CA SER A 397 1.56 6.97 -5.22
C SER A 397 0.41 6.04 -5.48
N ALA A 398 0.38 4.90 -4.80
CA ALA A 398 -0.68 3.92 -4.96
C ALA A 398 -1.43 3.77 -3.64
N VAL A 399 -2.74 3.99 -3.67
CA VAL A 399 -3.56 4.01 -2.46
C VAL A 399 -4.63 2.92 -2.57
N PRO A 400 -4.68 1.99 -1.60
CA PRO A 400 -5.77 1.02 -1.52
C PRO A 400 -7.12 1.71 -1.25
N PRO A 401 -8.24 1.12 -1.72
CA PRO A 401 -9.56 1.67 -1.46
C PRO A 401 -9.93 1.55 0.01
N GLN A 402 -10.81 2.45 0.46
CA GLN A 402 -11.45 2.34 1.76
C GLN A 402 -12.80 1.64 1.60
N SER A 403 -12.92 0.41 2.14
CA SER A 403 -14.14 -0.39 2.04
C SER A 403 -15.31 0.26 2.77
N LEU A 404 -16.48 0.27 2.12
CA LEU A 404 -17.74 0.67 2.72
C LEU A 404 -18.41 -0.60 3.29
N ASN A 405 -18.55 -0.64 4.61
CA ASN A 405 -19.26 -1.73 5.31
C ASN A 405 -20.78 -1.54 5.24
#